data_AF-A0A8J2NXE1-F1
#
_entry.id   AF-A0A8J2NXE1-F1
#
_cell.length_a   1.000
_cell.length_b   1.000
_cell.length_c   1.000
_cell.angle_alpha   90.00
_cell.angle_beta   90.00
_cell.angle_gamma   90.00
#
_symmetry.space_group_name_H-M   'P 1'
#
loop_
_entity.id
_entity.type
_entity.pdbx_description
1 polymer ?
#
loop_
_entity_poly.entity_id
_entity_poly.type
_entity_poly.pdbx_seq_one_letter_code
_entity_poly.pdbx_strand_id
1 'polypeptide(L)'
;MAKITLQSISNQALSIAFTILFLILYPTFIILFAPVYLCRLGVSMLKLICRPDLDKMIVTRSSILAIDNPYKSPKWNLCVWLTVDGDVNIDQFRDSFYKDIILRESQQGKLADPEFQQYYYKWLGFLFWKWEDNFDVKYHVRPYFEPETTKVTTLEEITEIIKKLTWSPFKEKTSPWEFLFVPKCEYDSREPKLVALFRFHHGLSDGFSILRLLLNKVCGVSMGTIAQPENFSKSRKRRIGDLLTFPFLAPYQFCKMLVHALDRNDWHKIKDRDLARPFNFAFSERIPTEFVKAVKSMHDVSFTAVVISAIAGGIRKAMIQEGLKVPKNISAGVPVPMPGHPTKMRNHL
;
A
#
# COMPACT_ATOMS: atom_id res chain seq x y z
N MET A 1 -12.07 34.72 16.65
CA MET A 1 -11.58 33.71 17.62
C MET A 1 -12.72 32.87 18.19
N ALA A 2 -13.83 33.47 18.68
CA ALA A 2 -14.96 32.76 19.30
C ALA A 2 -15.62 31.65 18.44
N LYS A 3 -15.88 31.87 17.14
CA LYS A 3 -16.46 30.84 16.24
C LYS A 3 -15.62 29.57 16.13
N ILE A 4 -14.30 29.70 16.26
CA ILE A 4 -13.35 28.58 16.15
C ILE A 4 -13.41 27.73 17.42
N THR A 5 -13.51 28.38 18.57
CA THR A 5 -13.68 27.69 19.86
C THR A 5 -15.00 26.92 19.90
N LEU A 6 -16.08 27.53 19.42
CA LEU A 6 -17.40 26.89 19.31
C LEU A 6 -17.40 25.65 18.41
N GLN A 7 -16.77 25.73 17.23
CA GLN A 7 -16.68 24.57 16.34
C GLN A 7 -15.84 23.43 16.95
N SER A 8 -14.72 23.76 17.60
CA SER A 8 -13.88 22.76 18.25
C SER A 8 -14.62 22.07 19.40
N ILE A 9 -15.34 22.84 20.22
CA ILE A 9 -16.15 22.31 21.31
C ILE A 9 -17.27 21.42 20.75
N SER A 10 -17.95 21.86 19.69
CA SER A 10 -19.00 21.09 19.02
C SER A 10 -18.47 19.76 18.48
N ASN A 11 -17.33 19.76 17.78
CA ASN A 11 -16.72 18.53 17.25
C ASN A 11 -16.29 17.56 18.36
N GLN A 12 -15.80 18.08 19.48
CA GLN A 12 -15.46 17.25 20.65
C GLN A 12 -16.72 16.64 21.29
N ALA A 13 -17.77 17.43 21.49
CA ALA A 13 -19.04 16.95 22.01
C ALA A 13 -19.65 15.87 21.10
N LEU A 14 -19.62 16.08 19.78
CA LEU A 14 -20.08 15.12 18.79
C LEU A 14 -19.26 13.83 18.80
N SER A 15 -17.93 13.94 18.91
CA SER A 15 -17.04 12.78 19.01
C SER A 15 -17.36 11.94 20.26
N ILE A 16 -17.60 12.60 21.40
CA ILE A 16 -17.99 11.93 22.65
C ILE A 16 -19.37 11.26 22.49
N ALA A 17 -20.36 11.97 21.95
CA ALA A 17 -21.70 11.44 21.73
C ALA A 17 -21.69 10.20 20.81
N PHE A 18 -20.95 10.26 19.69
CA PHE A 18 -20.77 9.11 18.81
C PHE A 18 -19.98 7.97 19.46
N THR A 19 -19.04 8.27 20.34
CA THR A 19 -18.31 7.23 21.09
C THR A 19 -19.26 6.48 22.02
N ILE A 20 -20.10 7.19 22.77
CA ILE A 20 -21.09 6.59 23.67
C ILE A 20 -22.07 5.73 22.86
N LEU A 21 -22.59 6.27 21.75
CA LEU A 21 -23.47 5.53 20.85
C LEU A 21 -22.78 4.28 20.28
N PHE A 22 -21.53 4.40 19.84
CA PHE A 22 -20.74 3.27 19.35
C PHE A 22 -20.59 2.19 20.42
N LEU A 23 -20.25 2.55 21.65
CA LEU A 23 -20.10 1.60 22.76
C LEU A 23 -21.41 0.88 23.09
N ILE A 24 -22.56 1.57 23.00
CA ILE A 24 -23.89 0.97 23.19
C ILE A 24 -24.21 -0.01 22.05
N LEU A 25 -23.90 0.36 20.81
CA LEU A 25 -24.20 -0.45 19.62
C LEU A 25 -23.18 -1.56 19.36
N TYR A 26 -21.98 -1.47 19.93
CA TYR A 26 -20.87 -2.40 19.66
C TYR A 26 -21.21 -3.88 19.95
N PRO A 27 -21.86 -4.24 21.09
CA PRO A 27 -22.33 -5.60 21.32
C PRO A 27 -23.29 -6.08 20.23
N THR A 28 -24.22 -5.21 19.78
CA THR A 28 -25.15 -5.52 18.69
C THR A 28 -24.40 -5.77 17.38
N PHE A 29 -23.36 -4.98 17.07
CA PHE A 29 -22.51 -5.24 15.91
C PHE A 29 -21.79 -6.58 16.02
N ILE A 30 -21.25 -6.94 17.18
CA ILE A 30 -20.62 -8.27 17.36
C ILE A 30 -21.63 -9.38 17.07
N ILE A 31 -22.84 -9.29 17.61
CA ILE A 31 -23.89 -10.29 17.39
C ILE A 31 -24.28 -10.33 15.91
N LEU A 32 -24.43 -9.17 15.26
CA LEU A 32 -24.78 -9.06 13.84
C LEU A 32 -23.71 -9.66 12.92
N PHE A 33 -22.42 -9.50 13.26
CA PHE A 33 -21.31 -10.04 12.49
C PHE A 33 -20.90 -11.47 12.89
N ALA A 34 -21.35 -11.98 14.04
CA ALA A 34 -21.06 -13.35 14.47
C ALA A 34 -21.43 -14.42 13.42
N PRO A 35 -22.61 -14.36 12.75
CA PRO A 35 -22.92 -15.27 11.65
C PRO A 35 -21.87 -15.25 10.53
N VAL A 36 -21.33 -14.08 10.17
CA VAL A 36 -20.30 -13.98 9.11
C VAL A 36 -19.01 -14.70 9.54
N TYR A 37 -18.60 -14.56 10.80
CA TYR A 37 -17.42 -15.26 11.33
C TYR A 37 -17.64 -16.78 11.42
N LEU A 38 -18.83 -17.22 11.85
CA LEU A 38 -19.19 -18.63 11.88
C LEU A 38 -19.26 -19.22 10.46
N CYS A 39 -19.86 -18.52 9.51
CA CYS A 39 -19.85 -18.89 8.09
C CYS A 39 -18.42 -18.97 7.55
N ARG A 40 -17.55 -18.01 7.88
CA ARG A 40 -16.13 -18.02 7.47
C ARG A 40 -15.41 -19.26 7.99
N LEU A 41 -15.62 -19.61 9.26
CA LEU A 41 -15.05 -20.82 9.86
C LEU A 41 -15.59 -22.08 9.16
N GLY A 42 -16.91 -22.16 8.96
CA GLY A 42 -17.56 -23.26 8.25
C GLY A 42 -17.03 -23.45 6.84
N VAL A 43 -16.92 -22.37 6.06
CA VAL A 43 -16.36 -22.40 4.69
C VAL A 43 -14.89 -22.80 4.70
N SER A 44 -14.11 -22.35 5.68
CA SER A 44 -12.70 -22.76 5.83
C SER A 44 -12.55 -24.26 6.10
N MET A 45 -13.48 -24.87 6.85
CA MET A 45 -13.50 -26.31 7.07
C MET A 45 -14.01 -27.06 5.84
N LEU A 46 -15.10 -26.59 5.22
CA LEU A 46 -15.70 -27.19 4.04
C LEU A 46 -14.74 -27.23 2.85
N LYS A 47 -13.86 -26.23 2.73
CA LYS A 47 -12.79 -26.18 1.73
C LYS A 47 -11.95 -27.46 1.70
N LEU A 48 -11.67 -28.07 2.87
CA LEU A 48 -10.84 -29.27 2.95
C LEU A 48 -11.46 -30.49 2.25
N ILE A 49 -12.78 -30.53 2.16
CA ILE A 49 -13.53 -31.65 1.58
C ILE A 49 -13.92 -31.32 0.13
N CYS A 50 -14.49 -30.13 -0.11
CA CYS A 50 -15.10 -29.80 -1.40
C CYS A 50 -14.14 -29.14 -2.39
N ARG A 51 -13.06 -28.51 -1.92
CA ARG A 51 -12.15 -27.69 -2.75
C ARG A 51 -10.69 -27.83 -2.29
N PRO A 52 -10.12 -29.05 -2.36
CA PRO A 52 -8.73 -29.28 -1.95
C PRO A 52 -7.71 -28.50 -2.80
N ASP A 53 -8.11 -28.04 -3.99
CA ASP A 53 -7.31 -27.21 -4.89
C ASP A 53 -7.07 -25.78 -4.40
N LEU A 54 -7.92 -25.28 -3.49
CA LEU A 54 -7.69 -23.99 -2.84
C LEU A 54 -6.58 -24.14 -1.80
N ASP A 55 -5.85 -23.08 -1.49
CA ASP A 55 -4.92 -23.06 -0.37
C ASP A 55 -5.57 -22.35 0.83
N LYS A 56 -4.90 -21.34 1.40
CA LYS A 56 -5.37 -20.63 2.58
C LYS A 56 -6.41 -19.59 2.21
N MET A 57 -7.41 -19.43 3.07
CA MET A 57 -8.30 -18.29 3.00
C MET A 57 -7.52 -17.00 3.27
N ILE A 58 -7.72 -15.98 2.44
CA ILE A 58 -7.03 -14.70 2.57
C ILE A 58 -7.42 -14.04 3.89
N VAL A 59 -6.44 -13.58 4.66
CA VAL A 59 -6.67 -12.90 5.94
C VAL A 59 -7.48 -11.62 5.76
N THR A 60 -8.34 -11.31 6.74
CA THR A 60 -9.32 -10.20 6.64
C THR A 60 -8.69 -8.86 6.25
N ARG A 61 -7.49 -8.55 6.76
CA ARG A 61 -6.78 -7.30 6.42
C ARG A 61 -6.42 -7.23 4.93
N SER A 62 -5.85 -8.31 4.37
CA SER A 62 -5.59 -8.40 2.93
C SER A 62 -6.87 -8.48 2.11
N SER A 63 -7.97 -9.05 2.64
CA SER A 63 -9.24 -9.13 1.92
C SER A 63 -9.85 -7.75 1.64
N ILE A 64 -9.67 -6.77 2.54
CA ILE A 64 -10.15 -5.38 2.30
C ILE A 64 -9.43 -4.77 1.10
N LEU A 65 -8.12 -5.03 0.99
CA LEU A 65 -7.27 -4.57 -0.11
C LEU A 65 -7.35 -5.46 -1.36
N ALA A 66 -8.15 -6.53 -1.31
CA ALA A 66 -8.41 -7.47 -2.40
C ALA A 66 -9.91 -7.55 -2.75
N ILE A 67 -10.69 -6.53 -2.39
CA ILE A 67 -12.13 -6.47 -2.61
C ILE A 67 -12.49 -6.24 -4.09
N ASP A 68 -11.58 -5.61 -4.83
CA ASP A 68 -11.67 -5.42 -6.26
C ASP A 68 -11.27 -6.68 -7.03
N ASN A 69 -11.55 -6.67 -8.34
CA ASN A 69 -11.15 -7.76 -9.22
C ASN A 69 -9.89 -7.35 -9.98
N PRO A 70 -8.70 -7.85 -9.60
CA PRO A 70 -7.44 -7.46 -10.23
C PRO A 70 -7.37 -7.84 -11.71
N TYR A 71 -8.20 -8.79 -12.17
CA TYR A 71 -8.20 -9.29 -13.55
C TYR A 71 -9.23 -8.61 -14.45
N LYS A 72 -10.08 -7.73 -13.90
CA LYS A 72 -11.11 -7.02 -14.68
C LYS A 72 -11.11 -5.52 -14.46
N SER A 73 -11.03 -5.07 -13.20
CA SER A 73 -11.11 -3.66 -12.83
C SER A 73 -10.32 -3.43 -11.55
N PRO A 74 -8.97 -3.43 -11.62
CA PRO A 74 -8.16 -3.18 -10.45
C PRO A 74 -8.36 -1.75 -9.94
N LYS A 75 -8.28 -1.62 -8.63
CA LYS A 75 -8.37 -0.40 -7.84
C LYS A 75 -7.15 -0.23 -6.95
N TRP A 76 -6.49 -1.33 -6.63
CA TRP A 76 -5.36 -1.37 -5.68
C TRP A 76 -4.07 -1.88 -6.32
N ASN A 77 -3.86 -1.66 -7.63
CA ASN A 77 -2.55 -1.90 -8.22
C ASN A 77 -1.57 -0.80 -7.79
N LEU A 78 -0.39 -1.22 -7.36
CA LEU A 78 0.74 -0.36 -7.10
C LEU A 78 1.83 -0.62 -8.15
N CYS A 79 2.60 0.41 -8.48
CA CYS A 79 3.73 0.31 -9.38
C CYS A 79 4.92 1.03 -8.74
N VAL A 80 6.02 0.31 -8.55
CA VAL A 80 7.27 0.83 -8.01
C VAL A 80 8.24 1.03 -9.15
N TRP A 81 8.80 2.24 -9.23
CA TRP A 81 9.87 2.58 -10.16
C TRP A 81 11.22 2.27 -9.51
N LEU A 82 12.05 1.47 -10.20
CA LEU A 82 13.46 1.30 -9.89
C LEU A 82 14.32 1.74 -11.10
N THR A 83 15.27 2.64 -10.87
CA THR A 83 16.32 2.90 -11.86
C THR A 83 17.48 1.95 -11.59
N VAL A 84 17.96 1.29 -12.63
CA VAL A 84 19.11 0.39 -12.54
C VAL A 84 20.33 1.03 -13.21
N ASP A 85 21.48 0.90 -12.56
CA ASP A 85 22.78 1.29 -13.11
C ASP A 85 23.37 0.10 -13.88
N GLY A 86 23.78 0.35 -15.13
CA GLY A 86 24.32 -0.67 -16.02
C GLY A 86 23.25 -1.49 -16.76
N ASP A 87 23.71 -2.48 -17.52
CA ASP A 87 22.85 -3.40 -18.25
C ASP A 87 22.41 -4.56 -17.35
N VAL A 88 21.11 -4.86 -17.34
CA VAL A 88 20.57 -6.03 -16.63
C VAL A 88 20.29 -7.14 -17.61
N ASN A 89 20.91 -8.29 -17.37
CA ASN A 89 20.49 -9.52 -18.01
C ASN A 89 19.17 -9.99 -17.37
N ILE A 90 18.06 -9.86 -18.11
CA ILE A 90 16.72 -10.22 -17.64
C ILE A 90 16.63 -11.72 -17.31
N ASP A 91 17.31 -12.58 -18.05
CA ASP A 91 17.31 -14.03 -17.77
C ASP A 91 18.05 -14.35 -16.48
N GLN A 92 19.21 -13.71 -16.24
CA GLN A 92 19.90 -13.83 -14.96
C GLN A 92 19.03 -13.30 -13.79
N PHE A 93 18.31 -12.20 -14.01
CA PHE A 93 17.37 -11.68 -13.01
C PHE A 93 16.23 -12.67 -12.75
N ARG A 94 15.65 -13.27 -13.80
CA ARG A 94 14.60 -14.31 -13.68
C ARG A 94 15.08 -15.48 -12.84
N ASP A 95 16.26 -16.01 -13.13
CA ASP A 95 16.83 -17.16 -12.43
C ASP A 95 17.09 -16.83 -10.95
N SER A 96 17.68 -15.67 -10.69
CA SER A 96 17.97 -15.21 -9.32
C SER A 96 16.67 -14.96 -8.54
N PHE A 97 15.70 -14.28 -9.15
CA PHE A 97 14.40 -14.01 -8.54
C PHE A 97 13.63 -15.32 -8.26
N TYR A 98 13.63 -16.24 -9.21
CA TYR A 98 12.96 -17.52 -9.06
C TYR A 98 13.58 -18.35 -7.92
N LYS A 99 14.90 -18.45 -7.89
CA LYS A 99 15.62 -19.23 -6.87
C LYS A 99 15.56 -18.58 -5.49
N ASP A 100 15.87 -17.30 -5.38
CA ASP A 100 16.14 -16.64 -4.09
C ASP A 100 14.89 -16.05 -3.44
N ILE A 101 13.81 -15.85 -4.21
CA ILE A 101 12.55 -15.26 -3.75
C ILE A 101 11.41 -16.26 -3.90
N ILE A 102 11.15 -16.78 -5.10
CA ILE A 102 9.95 -17.61 -5.37
C ILE A 102 10.05 -18.99 -4.72
N LEU A 103 11.19 -19.67 -4.88
CA LEU A 103 11.45 -21.00 -4.30
C LEU A 103 12.01 -20.93 -2.87
N ARG A 104 12.11 -19.74 -2.29
CA ARG A 104 12.66 -19.56 -0.95
C ARG A 104 11.86 -20.37 0.06
N GLU A 105 12.54 -21.20 0.82
CA GLU A 105 11.93 -21.95 1.91
C GLU A 105 11.99 -21.20 3.24
N SER A 106 10.98 -21.44 4.06
CA SER A 106 10.96 -21.09 5.48
C SER A 106 11.73 -22.14 6.29
N GLN A 107 12.00 -21.85 7.57
CA GLN A 107 12.63 -22.79 8.50
C GLN A 107 11.89 -24.14 8.64
N GLN A 108 10.64 -24.23 8.17
CA GLN A 108 9.81 -25.43 8.20
C GLN A 108 9.83 -26.23 6.89
N GLY A 109 10.72 -25.91 5.94
CA GLY A 109 10.80 -26.59 4.63
C GLY A 109 9.61 -26.34 3.71
N LYS A 110 8.81 -25.30 3.98
CA LYS A 110 7.71 -24.84 3.11
C LYS A 110 8.08 -23.54 2.44
N LEU A 111 7.56 -23.28 1.25
CA LEU A 111 7.69 -21.99 0.57
C LEU A 111 7.37 -20.83 1.52
N ALA A 112 8.26 -19.85 1.55
CA ALA A 112 8.19 -18.71 2.46
C ALA A 112 7.04 -17.76 2.09
N ASP A 113 6.87 -17.52 0.80
CA ASP A 113 5.87 -16.62 0.20
C ASP A 113 5.22 -17.31 -1.02
N PRO A 114 4.40 -18.36 -0.80
CA PRO A 114 3.71 -19.07 -1.88
C PRO A 114 2.82 -18.15 -2.73
N GLU A 115 2.43 -16.99 -2.19
CA GLU A 115 1.57 -16.02 -2.85
C GLU A 115 2.13 -15.50 -4.19
N PHE A 116 3.44 -15.56 -4.43
CA PHE A 116 4.04 -15.27 -5.74
C PHE A 116 3.61 -16.24 -6.85
N GLN A 117 3.12 -17.42 -6.49
CA GLN A 117 2.64 -18.44 -7.42
C GLN A 117 1.13 -18.70 -7.23
N GLN A 118 0.45 -17.82 -6.50
CA GLN A 118 -0.97 -17.94 -6.20
C GLN A 118 -1.73 -16.68 -6.58
N TYR A 119 -3.01 -16.86 -6.88
CA TYR A 119 -3.92 -15.82 -7.30
C TYR A 119 -5.20 -15.84 -6.47
N TYR A 120 -5.93 -14.73 -6.45
CA TYR A 120 -7.18 -14.65 -5.69
C TYR A 120 -8.30 -15.44 -6.38
N TYR A 121 -8.95 -16.29 -5.60
CA TYR A 121 -10.13 -17.03 -6.04
C TYR A 121 -11.28 -16.84 -5.05
N LYS A 122 -12.46 -16.48 -5.56
CA LYS A 122 -13.67 -16.30 -4.74
C LYS A 122 -14.45 -17.61 -4.67
N TRP A 123 -14.73 -18.09 -3.46
CA TRP A 123 -15.55 -19.27 -3.21
C TRP A 123 -16.45 -19.06 -1.98
N LEU A 124 -17.75 -19.33 -2.13
CA LEU A 124 -18.78 -19.13 -1.09
C LEU A 124 -18.71 -17.75 -0.40
N GLY A 125 -18.42 -16.71 -1.18
CA GLY A 125 -18.34 -15.33 -0.67
C GLY A 125 -16.99 -14.93 -0.06
N PHE A 126 -16.06 -15.87 0.14
CA PHE A 126 -14.74 -15.60 0.70
C PHE A 126 -13.64 -15.71 -0.36
N LEU A 127 -12.53 -15.02 -0.11
CA LEU A 127 -11.35 -15.09 -0.95
C LEU A 127 -10.37 -16.13 -0.42
N PHE A 128 -9.85 -16.94 -1.33
CA PHE A 128 -8.82 -17.93 -1.11
C PHE A 128 -7.65 -17.68 -2.05
N TRP A 129 -6.47 -18.10 -1.61
CA TRP A 129 -5.36 -18.33 -2.53
C TRP A 129 -5.62 -19.60 -3.33
N LYS A 130 -5.29 -19.56 -4.62
CA LYS A 130 -5.28 -20.72 -5.51
C LYS A 130 -3.99 -20.71 -6.32
N TRP A 131 -3.37 -21.87 -6.47
CA TRP A 131 -2.14 -22.02 -7.24
C TRP A 131 -2.37 -21.74 -8.72
N GLU A 132 -1.42 -21.07 -9.34
CA GLU A 132 -1.34 -20.93 -10.79
C GLU A 132 -0.94 -22.26 -11.42
N ASP A 133 -1.73 -22.75 -12.39
CA ASP A 133 -1.59 -24.12 -12.91
C ASP A 133 -0.26 -24.34 -13.66
N ASN A 134 0.21 -23.32 -14.39
CA ASN A 134 1.44 -23.39 -15.20
C ASN A 134 2.33 -22.17 -14.93
N PHE A 135 2.70 -21.98 -13.66
CA PHE A 135 3.54 -20.85 -13.26
C PHE A 135 4.86 -20.85 -14.03
N ASP A 136 5.14 -19.76 -14.75
CA ASP A 136 6.44 -19.49 -15.38
C ASP A 136 6.85 -18.05 -15.08
N VAL A 137 8.01 -17.88 -14.44
CA VAL A 137 8.57 -16.58 -14.08
C VAL A 137 8.76 -15.66 -15.30
N LYS A 138 8.92 -16.22 -16.51
CA LYS A 138 9.05 -15.44 -17.75
C LYS A 138 7.80 -14.62 -18.09
N TYR A 139 6.62 -15.05 -17.64
CA TYR A 139 5.39 -14.27 -17.81
C TYR A 139 5.26 -13.12 -16.81
N HIS A 140 5.91 -13.24 -15.65
CA HIS A 140 5.92 -12.22 -14.61
C HIS A 140 7.08 -11.24 -14.76
N VAL A 141 8.22 -11.68 -15.30
CA VAL A 141 9.41 -10.87 -15.46
C VAL A 141 9.70 -10.77 -16.95
N ARG A 142 9.43 -9.61 -17.56
CA ARG A 142 9.51 -9.44 -19.01
C ARG A 142 10.01 -8.06 -19.42
N PRO A 143 10.63 -7.91 -20.59
CA PRO A 143 10.83 -6.58 -21.15
C PRO A 143 9.46 -5.96 -21.48
N TYR A 144 9.35 -4.64 -21.32
CA TYR A 144 8.12 -3.92 -21.64
C TYR A 144 7.95 -3.74 -23.16
N PHE A 145 9.06 -3.46 -23.84
CA PHE A 145 9.16 -3.43 -25.28
C PHE A 145 9.83 -4.69 -25.80
N GLU A 146 9.74 -4.93 -27.11
CA GLU A 146 10.49 -6.02 -27.74
C GLU A 146 12.01 -5.81 -27.57
N PRO A 147 12.80 -6.88 -27.39
CA PRO A 147 14.24 -6.79 -27.11
C PRO A 147 15.05 -5.99 -28.14
N GLU A 148 14.59 -5.92 -29.38
CA GLU A 148 15.27 -5.24 -30.48
C GLU A 148 14.92 -3.74 -30.58
N THR A 149 14.15 -3.20 -29.64
CA THR A 149 13.77 -1.79 -29.71
C THR A 149 14.98 -0.86 -29.52
N THR A 150 15.15 0.07 -30.44
CA THR A 150 16.10 1.19 -30.31
C THR A 150 15.47 2.39 -29.61
N LYS A 151 14.18 2.29 -29.23
CA LYS A 151 13.42 3.40 -28.64
C LYS A 151 14.07 3.88 -27.34
N VAL A 152 14.37 5.17 -27.31
CA VAL A 152 14.64 5.90 -26.07
C VAL A 152 13.30 6.32 -25.48
N THR A 153 13.09 6.04 -24.20
CA THR A 153 11.82 6.32 -23.52
C THR A 153 11.96 7.55 -22.65
N THR A 154 11.10 8.55 -22.82
CA THR A 154 11.16 9.79 -22.01
C THR A 154 10.50 9.61 -20.64
N LEU A 155 10.75 10.55 -19.72
CA LEU A 155 10.08 10.61 -18.41
C LEU A 155 8.54 10.65 -18.53
N GLU A 156 8.02 11.41 -19.48
CA GLU A 156 6.58 11.50 -19.75
C GLU A 156 6.03 10.14 -20.19
N GLU A 157 6.75 9.44 -21.07
CA GLU A 157 6.35 8.11 -21.52
C GLU A 157 6.38 7.08 -20.38
N ILE A 158 7.41 7.10 -19.52
CA ILE A 158 7.47 6.23 -18.32
C ILE A 158 6.29 6.51 -17.41
N THR A 159 5.96 7.79 -17.22
CA THR A 159 4.81 8.23 -16.43
C THR A 159 3.50 7.68 -17.01
N GLU A 160 3.31 7.75 -18.32
CA GLU A 160 2.14 7.18 -18.99
C GLU A 160 2.10 5.64 -18.91
N ILE A 161 3.26 4.97 -18.98
CA ILE A 161 3.35 3.52 -18.76
C ILE A 161 2.90 3.19 -17.34
N ILE A 162 3.42 3.88 -16.32
CA ILE A 162 3.03 3.66 -14.92
C ILE A 162 1.53 3.91 -14.73
N LYS A 163 0.99 5.02 -15.26
CA LYS A 163 -0.45 5.30 -15.26
C LYS A 163 -1.21 4.11 -15.84
N LYS A 164 -0.90 3.70 -17.07
CA LYS A 164 -1.56 2.57 -17.73
C LYS A 164 -1.50 1.29 -16.89
N LEU A 165 -0.34 0.96 -16.33
CA LEU A 165 -0.12 -0.24 -15.51
C LEU A 165 -0.96 -0.24 -14.24
N THR A 166 -1.14 0.91 -13.57
CA THR A 166 -1.98 0.99 -12.37
C THR A 166 -3.48 0.71 -12.63
N TRP A 167 -3.95 0.84 -13.87
CA TRP A 167 -5.35 0.57 -14.24
C TRP A 167 -5.57 -0.71 -15.02
N SER A 168 -4.52 -1.21 -15.65
CA SER A 168 -4.62 -2.40 -16.48
C SER A 168 -4.92 -3.60 -15.60
N PRO A 169 -5.82 -4.51 -15.99
CA PRO A 169 -6.00 -5.78 -15.30
C PRO A 169 -4.74 -6.65 -15.40
N PHE A 170 -4.59 -7.60 -14.47
CA PHE A 170 -3.66 -8.73 -14.63
C PHE A 170 -4.30 -9.82 -15.49
N LYS A 171 -3.49 -10.72 -16.03
CA LYS A 171 -4.00 -11.91 -16.73
C LYS A 171 -4.81 -12.77 -15.76
N GLU A 172 -5.98 -13.25 -16.19
CA GLU A 172 -6.81 -14.10 -15.34
C GLU A 172 -6.04 -15.34 -14.87
N LYS A 173 -6.27 -15.73 -13.61
CA LYS A 173 -5.68 -16.92 -12.96
C LYS A 173 -4.15 -16.89 -12.86
N THR A 174 -3.55 -15.70 -12.83
CA THR A 174 -2.12 -15.52 -12.58
C THR A 174 -1.88 -14.75 -11.29
N SER A 175 -0.74 -14.99 -10.65
CA SER A 175 -0.38 -14.21 -9.46
C SER A 175 -0.28 -12.71 -9.80
N PRO A 176 -0.90 -11.80 -9.02
CA PRO A 176 -1.08 -10.41 -9.45
C PRO A 176 0.16 -9.55 -9.18
N TRP A 177 1.29 -9.89 -9.81
CA TRP A 177 2.54 -9.13 -9.82
C TRP A 177 3.30 -9.32 -11.14
N GLU A 178 4.10 -8.33 -11.52
CA GLU A 178 5.01 -8.39 -12.67
C GLU A 178 6.18 -7.38 -12.54
N PHE A 179 7.35 -7.75 -13.05
CA PHE A 179 8.47 -6.86 -13.35
C PHE A 179 8.51 -6.56 -14.85
N LEU A 180 8.57 -5.27 -15.18
CA LEU A 180 8.65 -4.78 -16.54
C LEU A 180 9.91 -3.96 -16.73
N PHE A 181 10.78 -4.41 -17.62
CA PHE A 181 12.04 -3.74 -17.91
C PHE A 181 11.91 -2.82 -19.13
N VAL A 182 12.14 -1.53 -18.92
CA VAL A 182 12.05 -0.48 -19.92
C VAL A 182 13.48 0.00 -20.23
N PRO A 183 14.07 -0.39 -21.38
CA PRO A 183 15.42 0.02 -21.75
C PRO A 183 15.49 1.50 -22.11
N LYS A 184 16.71 2.06 -22.03
CA LYS A 184 17.07 3.38 -22.58
C LYS A 184 16.11 4.51 -22.16
N CYS A 185 15.89 4.64 -20.86
CA CYS A 185 15.06 5.69 -20.27
C CYS A 185 15.87 6.97 -20.03
N GLU A 186 15.43 8.09 -20.59
CA GLU A 186 16.01 9.41 -20.38
C GLU A 186 15.10 10.24 -19.46
N TYR A 187 15.59 10.63 -18.28
CA TYR A 187 14.78 11.35 -17.30
C TYR A 187 15.54 12.37 -16.42
N ASP A 188 16.85 12.56 -16.61
CA ASP A 188 17.66 13.48 -15.76
C ASP A 188 18.88 14.07 -16.51
N SER A 189 18.78 14.28 -17.83
CA SER A 189 19.89 14.77 -18.70
C SER A 189 21.20 13.97 -18.59
N ARG A 190 21.12 12.71 -18.14
CA ARG A 190 22.21 11.75 -18.01
C ARG A 190 22.06 10.69 -19.11
N GLU A 191 23.09 9.85 -19.25
CA GLU A 191 23.03 8.68 -20.12
C GLU A 191 21.75 7.86 -19.87
N PRO A 192 21.07 7.38 -20.94
CA PRO A 192 19.86 6.58 -20.81
C PRO A 192 20.07 5.36 -19.93
N LYS A 193 19.15 5.12 -18.99
CA LYS A 193 19.24 4.02 -18.02
C LYS A 193 18.15 2.99 -18.22
N LEU A 194 18.36 1.79 -17.69
CA LEU A 194 17.29 0.80 -17.59
C LEU A 194 16.37 1.15 -16.41
N VAL A 195 15.06 1.11 -16.64
CA VAL A 195 14.06 1.24 -15.58
C VAL A 195 13.34 -0.10 -15.40
N ALA A 196 13.28 -0.59 -14.17
CA ALA A 196 12.47 -1.73 -13.78
C ALA A 196 11.21 -1.22 -13.08
N LEU A 197 10.05 -1.52 -13.65
CA LEU A 197 8.75 -1.22 -13.07
C LEU A 197 8.22 -2.49 -12.40
N PHE A 198 8.13 -2.47 -11.08
CA PHE A 198 7.54 -3.57 -10.32
C PHE A 198 6.08 -3.25 -10.00
N ARG A 199 5.17 -3.90 -10.70
CA ARG A 199 3.73 -3.77 -10.50
C ARG A 199 3.21 -4.93 -9.68
N PHE A 200 2.35 -4.66 -8.70
CA PHE A 200 1.70 -5.69 -7.91
C PHE A 200 0.35 -5.20 -7.35
N HIS A 201 -0.52 -6.14 -7.02
CA HIS A 201 -1.78 -5.82 -6.35
C HIS A 201 -1.60 -5.69 -4.84
N HIS A 202 -2.13 -4.63 -4.22
CA HIS A 202 -1.92 -4.33 -2.80
C HIS A 202 -2.46 -5.44 -1.87
N GLY A 203 -3.44 -6.23 -2.30
CA GLY A 203 -3.88 -7.42 -1.55
C GLY A 203 -2.76 -8.45 -1.32
N LEU A 204 -1.69 -8.44 -2.14
CA LEU A 204 -0.53 -9.33 -2.04
C LEU A 204 0.38 -8.91 -0.88
N SER A 205 0.65 -7.61 -0.77
CA SER A 205 1.61 -7.08 0.20
C SER A 205 1.45 -5.59 0.46
N ASP A 206 1.99 -5.13 1.59
CA ASP A 206 2.09 -3.71 1.91
C ASP A 206 3.40 -3.10 1.42
N GLY A 207 3.48 -1.76 1.49
CA GLY A 207 4.65 -1.01 1.04
C GLY A 207 5.95 -1.37 1.78
N PHE A 208 5.88 -1.74 3.06
CA PHE A 208 7.07 -2.10 3.84
C PHE A 208 7.62 -3.48 3.44
N SER A 209 6.76 -4.46 3.24
CA SER A 209 7.11 -5.79 2.72
C SER A 209 7.80 -5.68 1.35
N ILE A 210 7.25 -4.84 0.48
CA ILE A 210 7.77 -4.61 -0.87
C ILE A 210 9.10 -3.86 -0.82
N LEU A 211 9.22 -2.81 -0.02
CA LEU A 211 10.48 -2.10 0.17
C LEU A 211 11.58 -3.05 0.66
N ARG A 212 11.24 -3.92 1.62
CA ARG A 212 12.14 -4.95 2.12
C ARG A 212 12.55 -5.94 1.04
N LEU A 213 11.59 -6.44 0.24
CA LEU A 213 11.88 -7.33 -0.89
C LEU A 213 12.88 -6.67 -1.84
N LEU A 214 12.59 -5.44 -2.26
CA LEU A 214 13.42 -4.73 -3.23
C LEU A 214 14.81 -4.44 -2.66
N LEU A 215 14.90 -3.82 -1.48
CA LEU A 215 16.20 -3.48 -0.90
C LEU A 215 17.03 -4.72 -0.55
N ASN A 216 16.45 -5.70 0.15
CA ASN A 216 17.23 -6.83 0.64
C ASN A 216 17.47 -7.91 -0.41
N LYS A 217 16.45 -8.24 -1.20
CA LYS A 217 16.48 -9.40 -2.09
C LYS A 217 16.83 -9.04 -3.52
N VAL A 218 16.47 -7.84 -3.97
CA VAL A 218 16.82 -7.38 -5.31
C VAL A 218 18.13 -6.58 -5.30
N CYS A 219 18.30 -5.66 -4.35
CA CYS A 219 19.47 -4.77 -4.30
C CYS A 219 20.58 -5.26 -3.35
N GLY A 220 20.40 -6.38 -2.63
CA GLY A 220 21.41 -6.92 -1.71
C GLY A 220 21.71 -6.05 -0.48
N VAL A 221 20.85 -5.07 -0.16
CA VAL A 221 21.02 -4.16 0.98
C VAL A 221 20.68 -4.90 2.28
N SER A 222 21.59 -4.84 3.26
CA SER A 222 21.38 -5.49 4.55
C SER A 222 20.16 -4.92 5.29
N MET A 223 19.37 -5.77 5.95
CA MET A 223 18.22 -5.33 6.74
C MET A 223 18.61 -4.35 7.86
N GLY A 224 19.84 -4.42 8.37
CA GLY A 224 20.34 -3.53 9.43
C GLY A 224 20.45 -2.06 9.00
N THR A 225 20.51 -1.78 7.70
CA THR A 225 20.53 -0.41 7.17
C THR A 225 19.14 0.12 6.86
N ILE A 226 18.11 -0.75 6.88
CA ILE A 226 16.72 -0.35 6.71
C ILE A 226 16.17 0.07 8.06
N ALA A 227 15.64 1.30 8.14
CA ALA A 227 14.97 1.79 9.34
C ALA A 227 13.89 0.80 9.78
N GLN A 228 14.06 0.23 10.98
CA GLN A 228 13.11 -0.71 11.54
C GLN A 228 11.95 0.05 12.18
N PRO A 229 10.72 -0.52 12.16
CA PRO A 229 9.62 0.03 12.93
C PRO A 229 10.04 0.13 14.40
N GLU A 230 9.91 1.31 15.00
CA GLU A 230 10.24 1.49 16.40
C GLU A 230 9.34 0.60 17.26
N ASN A 231 9.93 -0.43 17.84
CA ASN A 231 9.27 -1.22 18.87
C ASN A 231 9.35 -0.42 20.17
N PHE A 232 8.33 0.40 20.43
CA PHE A 232 8.20 1.05 21.73
C PHE A 232 8.00 -0.03 22.81
N SER A 233 9.07 -0.39 23.51
CA SER A 233 8.99 -1.29 24.66
C SER A 233 8.22 -0.59 25.78
N LYS A 234 6.93 -0.88 25.85
CA LYS A 234 6.06 -0.34 26.91
C LYS A 234 6.30 -1.13 28.19
N SER A 235 6.52 -0.41 29.29
CA SER A 235 6.56 -1.00 30.64
C SER A 235 5.28 -1.78 30.93
N ARG A 236 5.35 -2.81 31.79
CA ARG A 236 4.18 -3.64 32.14
C ARG A 236 3.01 -2.80 32.66
N LYS A 237 3.29 -1.78 33.49
CA LYS A 237 2.29 -0.82 33.99
C LYS A 237 1.59 -0.09 32.85
N ARG A 238 2.35 0.41 31.86
CA ARG A 238 1.79 1.08 30.69
C ARG A 238 0.97 0.14 29.81
N ARG A 239 1.39 -1.12 29.64
CA ARG A 239 0.60 -2.13 28.89
C ARG A 239 -0.75 -2.41 29.54
N ILE A 240 -0.79 -2.54 30.87
CA ILE A 240 -2.04 -2.75 31.61
C ILE A 240 -2.91 -1.50 31.49
N GLY A 241 -2.34 -0.30 31.66
CA GLY A 241 -3.07 0.95 31.47
C GLY A 241 -3.65 1.09 30.05
N ASP A 242 -2.87 0.75 29.03
CA ASP A 242 -3.32 0.74 27.63
C ASP A 242 -4.45 -0.28 27.44
N LEU A 243 -4.34 -1.50 27.99
CA LEU A 243 -5.38 -2.53 27.88
C LEU A 243 -6.70 -2.10 28.54
N LEU A 244 -6.63 -1.45 29.70
CA LEU A 244 -7.81 -0.95 30.41
C LEU A 244 -8.46 0.25 29.72
N THR A 245 -7.64 1.11 29.09
CA THR A 245 -8.14 2.31 28.39
C THR A 245 -8.55 2.01 26.95
N PHE A 246 -8.03 0.95 26.33
CA PHE A 246 -8.26 0.61 24.93
C PHE A 246 -9.76 0.49 24.55
N PRO A 247 -10.63 -0.18 25.33
CA PRO A 247 -12.05 -0.27 25.01
C PRO A 247 -12.76 1.08 24.90
N PHE A 248 -12.23 2.12 25.52
CA PHE A 248 -12.80 3.47 25.48
C PHE A 248 -12.04 4.36 24.49
N LEU A 249 -10.72 4.28 24.50
CA LEU A 249 -9.85 5.13 23.68
C LEU A 249 -9.94 4.77 22.20
N ALA A 250 -9.97 3.48 21.85
CA ALA A 250 -10.01 3.07 20.45
C ALA A 250 -11.32 3.51 19.76
N PRO A 251 -12.52 3.28 20.33
CA PRO A 251 -13.76 3.85 19.82
C PRO A 251 -13.74 5.37 19.76
N TYR A 252 -13.23 6.04 20.79
CA TYR A 252 -13.13 7.50 20.80
C TYR A 252 -12.28 8.03 19.64
N GLN A 253 -11.09 7.46 19.43
CA GLN A 253 -10.20 7.86 18.34
C GLN A 253 -10.81 7.54 16.97
N PHE A 254 -11.50 6.41 16.84
CA PHE A 254 -12.23 6.06 15.62
C PHE A 254 -13.37 7.03 15.32
N CYS A 255 -14.22 7.34 16.30
CA CYS A 255 -15.30 8.32 16.16
C CYS A 255 -14.77 9.72 15.90
N LYS A 256 -13.69 10.12 16.58
CA LYS A 256 -12.98 11.37 16.31
C LYS A 256 -12.48 11.41 14.87
N MET A 257 -11.87 10.33 14.39
CA MET A 257 -11.45 10.21 13.00
C MET A 257 -12.66 10.34 12.06
N LEU A 258 -13.80 9.71 12.32
CA LEU A 258 -15.00 9.87 11.48
C LEU A 258 -15.53 11.30 11.46
N VAL A 259 -15.60 11.96 12.62
CA VAL A 259 -16.05 13.35 12.72
C VAL A 259 -15.11 14.30 11.99
N HIS A 260 -13.80 14.07 12.09
CA HIS A 260 -12.78 14.90 11.44
C HIS A 260 -12.49 14.52 9.98
N ALA A 261 -12.77 13.28 9.56
CA ALA A 261 -12.67 12.83 8.17
C ALA A 261 -13.73 13.51 7.28
N LEU A 262 -14.76 14.10 7.89
CA LEU A 262 -15.70 15.01 7.24
C LEU A 262 -15.10 16.42 7.04
N ASP A 263 -13.77 16.54 6.90
CA ASP A 263 -13.10 17.79 6.56
C ASP A 263 -13.70 18.32 5.25
N ARG A 264 -14.61 19.29 5.38
CA ARG A 264 -15.10 20.07 4.25
C ARG A 264 -13.98 21.00 3.83
N ASN A 265 -13.24 20.62 2.80
CA ASN A 265 -12.27 21.51 2.19
C ASN A 265 -12.75 21.94 0.79
N ASP A 266 -12.41 23.18 0.44
CA ASP A 266 -12.75 23.76 -0.87
C ASP A 266 -11.80 23.24 -1.98
N TRP A 267 -10.86 22.35 -1.66
CA TRP A 267 -9.97 21.69 -2.62
C TRP A 267 -10.72 20.63 -3.44
N HIS A 268 -11.73 19.98 -2.85
CA HIS A 268 -12.59 19.04 -3.57
C HIS A 268 -13.59 19.80 -4.46
N LYS A 269 -13.09 20.35 -5.58
CA LYS A 269 -13.92 21.02 -6.61
C LYS A 269 -14.80 20.06 -7.40
N ILE A 270 -14.38 18.80 -7.51
CA ILE A 270 -15.07 17.78 -8.28
C ILE A 270 -16.17 17.22 -7.39
N LYS A 271 -17.44 17.32 -7.82
CA LYS A 271 -18.54 16.64 -7.13
C LYS A 271 -18.23 15.15 -7.16
N ASP A 272 -18.50 14.40 -6.09
CA ASP A 272 -18.14 12.97 -6.01
C ASP A 272 -18.61 12.14 -7.23
N ARG A 273 -19.73 12.53 -7.84
CA ARG A 273 -20.29 11.93 -9.07
C ARG A 273 -19.44 12.13 -10.34
N ASP A 274 -18.60 13.15 -10.35
CA ASP A 274 -17.75 13.57 -11.47
C ASP A 274 -16.30 13.08 -11.25
N LEU A 275 -16.01 12.36 -10.15
CA LEU A 275 -14.74 11.66 -9.95
C LEU A 275 -14.66 10.48 -10.94
N ALA A 276 -14.23 10.78 -12.16
CA ALA A 276 -14.00 9.77 -13.18
C ALA A 276 -12.64 9.09 -12.98
N ARG A 277 -12.60 7.79 -13.27
CA ARG A 277 -11.34 7.10 -13.57
C ARG A 277 -10.95 7.40 -15.01
N PRO A 278 -9.65 7.40 -15.34
CA PRO A 278 -8.50 7.10 -14.48
C PRO A 278 -8.13 8.23 -13.50
N PHE A 279 -7.47 7.91 -12.38
CA PHE A 279 -6.86 8.92 -11.49
C PHE A 279 -5.91 9.80 -12.30
N ASN A 280 -5.90 11.09 -11.96
CA ASN A 280 -4.87 12.00 -12.45
C ASN A 280 -3.59 11.76 -11.66
N PHE A 281 -2.50 11.41 -12.35
CA PHE A 281 -1.16 11.32 -11.74
C PHE A 281 -0.34 12.53 -12.16
N ALA A 282 0.37 13.08 -11.18
CA ALA A 282 1.37 14.11 -11.40
C ALA A 282 2.68 13.66 -10.73
N PHE A 283 3.79 13.89 -11.41
CA PHE A 283 5.14 13.65 -10.90
C PHE A 283 5.82 15.00 -10.77
N SER A 284 6.49 15.24 -9.64
CA SER A 284 7.41 16.37 -9.54
C SER A 284 8.71 16.02 -10.24
N GLU A 285 9.52 17.04 -10.51
CA GLU A 285 10.94 16.84 -10.73
C GLU A 285 11.57 16.09 -9.54
N ARG A 286 12.69 15.42 -9.82
CA ARG A 286 13.41 14.65 -8.81
C ARG A 286 13.98 15.59 -7.75
N ILE A 287 13.56 15.39 -6.50
CA ILE A 287 14.14 16.09 -5.35
C ILE A 287 15.21 15.17 -4.73
N PRO A 288 16.50 15.55 -4.73
CA PRO A 288 17.55 14.76 -4.11
C PRO A 288 17.27 14.52 -2.62
N THR A 289 17.52 13.30 -2.14
CA THR A 289 17.26 12.95 -0.73
C THR A 289 18.21 13.71 0.20
N GLU A 290 19.41 14.01 -0.28
CA GLU A 290 20.44 14.82 0.37
C GLU A 290 19.94 16.22 0.67
N PHE A 291 19.19 16.82 -0.26
CA PHE A 291 18.58 18.13 -0.07
C PHE A 291 17.54 18.09 1.07
N VAL A 292 16.66 17.09 1.07
CA VAL A 292 15.67 16.91 2.15
C VAL A 292 16.36 16.69 3.50
N LYS A 293 17.45 15.90 3.54
CA LYS A 293 18.27 15.68 4.74
C LYS A 293 18.98 16.95 5.23
N ALA A 294 19.42 17.81 4.31
CA ALA A 294 20.04 19.09 4.66
C ALA A 294 19.02 20.03 5.31
N VAL A 295 17.84 20.19 4.71
CA VAL A 295 16.73 21.00 5.27
C VAL A 295 16.30 20.45 6.63
N LYS A 296 16.16 19.12 6.75
CA LYS A 296 15.86 18.44 8.01
C LYS A 296 16.85 18.85 9.11
N SER A 297 18.14 18.81 8.81
CA SER A 297 19.22 19.09 9.77
C SER A 297 19.30 20.56 10.13
N MET A 298 19.09 21.46 9.15
CA MET A 298 19.08 22.90 9.36
C MET A 298 17.96 23.37 10.31
N HIS A 299 16.81 22.71 10.28
CA HIS A 299 15.65 23.07 11.09
C HIS A 299 15.42 22.18 12.32
N ASP A 300 16.29 21.19 12.56
CA ASP A 300 16.14 20.20 13.65
C ASP A 300 14.75 19.52 13.67
N VAL A 301 14.30 19.06 12.50
CA VAL A 301 13.00 18.37 12.33
C VAL A 301 13.18 16.94 11.82
N SER A 302 12.08 16.18 11.66
CA SER A 302 12.13 14.86 11.03
C SER A 302 12.11 14.96 9.50
N PHE A 303 12.61 13.92 8.82
CA PHE A 303 12.55 13.85 7.34
C PHE A 303 11.09 13.96 6.85
N THR A 304 10.18 13.24 7.48
CA THR A 304 8.75 13.26 7.18
C THR A 304 8.14 14.64 7.39
N ALA A 305 8.56 15.40 8.42
CA ALA A 305 8.09 16.75 8.64
C ALA A 305 8.44 17.66 7.45
N VAL A 306 9.66 17.59 6.92
CA VAL A 306 10.07 18.36 5.73
C VAL A 306 9.17 18.03 4.52
N VAL A 307 8.95 16.74 4.26
CA VAL A 307 8.13 16.28 3.13
C VAL A 307 6.67 16.74 3.27
N ILE A 308 6.06 16.54 4.44
CA ILE A 308 4.68 16.95 4.70
C ILE A 308 4.54 18.48 4.61
N SER A 309 5.49 19.25 5.13
CA SER A 309 5.49 20.70 5.02
C SER A 309 5.59 21.18 3.57
N ALA A 310 6.42 20.53 2.74
CA ALA A 310 6.51 20.85 1.31
C ALA A 310 5.18 20.57 0.58
N ILE A 311 4.55 19.43 0.84
CA ILE A 311 3.23 19.08 0.27
C ILE A 311 2.16 20.07 0.73
N ALA A 312 2.09 20.37 2.03
CA ALA A 312 1.13 21.32 2.59
C ALA A 312 1.32 22.74 2.01
N GLY A 313 2.57 23.19 1.84
CA GLY A 313 2.90 24.46 1.20
C GLY A 313 2.48 24.51 -0.27
N GLY A 314 2.72 23.43 -1.02
CA GLY A 314 2.30 23.29 -2.42
C GLY A 314 0.79 23.33 -2.59
N ILE A 315 0.05 22.54 -1.80
CA ILE A 315 -1.42 22.56 -1.76
C ILE A 315 -1.92 23.97 -1.44
N ARG A 316 -1.39 24.60 -0.39
CA ARG A 316 -1.78 25.97 -0.03
C ARG A 316 -1.56 26.97 -1.17
N LYS A 317 -0.40 26.90 -1.84
CA LYS A 317 -0.09 27.81 -2.97
C LYS A 317 -1.07 27.60 -4.12
N ALA A 318 -1.36 26.35 -4.49
CA ALA A 318 -2.33 26.03 -5.54
C ALA A 318 -3.74 26.53 -5.18
N MET A 319 -4.18 26.38 -3.93
CA MET A 319 -5.47 26.93 -3.47
C MET A 319 -5.55 28.45 -3.65
N ILE A 320 -4.50 29.18 -3.27
CA ILE A 320 -4.47 30.64 -3.38
C ILE A 320 -4.52 31.08 -4.85
N GLN A 321 -3.77 30.40 -5.72
CA GLN A 321 -3.77 30.68 -7.16
C GLN A 321 -5.14 30.49 -7.79
N GLU A 322 -5.88 29.49 -7.32
CA GLU A 322 -7.23 29.16 -7.78
C GLU A 322 -8.34 29.99 -7.09
N GLY A 323 -7.98 30.99 -6.28
CA GLY A 323 -8.93 31.82 -5.54
C GLY A 323 -9.71 31.07 -4.45
N LEU A 324 -9.22 29.91 -4.01
CA LEU A 324 -9.87 29.07 -3.01
C LEU A 324 -9.50 29.48 -1.59
N LYS A 325 -10.42 29.23 -0.67
CA LYS A 325 -10.18 29.46 0.75
C LYS A 325 -9.25 28.38 1.30
N VAL A 326 -8.08 28.81 1.76
CA VAL A 326 -7.11 27.92 2.42
C VAL A 326 -7.67 27.49 3.79
N PRO A 327 -7.82 26.18 4.06
CA PRO A 327 -8.26 25.71 5.36
C PRO A 327 -7.16 25.93 6.40
N LYS A 328 -7.56 26.13 7.66
CA LYS A 328 -6.61 26.28 8.76
C LYS A 328 -5.86 24.97 9.06
N ASN A 329 -6.55 23.84 8.89
CA ASN A 329 -6.03 22.50 9.14
C ASN A 329 -6.30 21.63 7.91
N ILE A 330 -5.35 20.76 7.57
CA ILE A 330 -5.52 19.70 6.57
C ILE A 330 -5.14 18.40 7.25
N SER A 331 -6.08 17.46 7.33
CA SER A 331 -5.81 16.13 7.86
C SER A 331 -5.03 15.30 6.84
N ALA A 332 -3.94 14.65 7.27
CA ALA A 332 -3.14 13.75 6.44
C ALA A 332 -3.03 12.39 7.13
N GLY A 333 -3.36 11.32 6.40
CA GLY A 333 -3.09 9.95 6.82
C GLY A 333 -1.70 9.52 6.36
N VAL A 334 -0.87 9.06 7.30
CA VAL A 334 0.47 8.53 7.00
C VAL A 334 0.51 7.07 7.42
N PRO A 335 0.55 6.10 6.48
CA PRO A 335 0.73 4.71 6.85
C PRO A 335 2.13 4.51 7.42
N VAL A 336 2.22 3.91 8.59
CA VAL A 336 3.49 3.54 9.23
C VAL A 336 3.53 2.03 9.42
N PRO A 337 4.70 1.38 9.26
CA PRO A 337 4.80 -0.05 9.48
C PRO A 337 4.52 -0.38 10.94
N MET A 338 3.68 -1.37 11.18
CA MET A 338 3.33 -1.79 12.53
C MET A 338 4.53 -2.45 13.24
N PRO A 339 4.71 -2.21 14.56
CA PRO A 339 5.72 -2.90 15.36
C PRO A 339 5.63 -4.43 15.22
N GLY A 340 6.77 -5.10 15.12
CA GLY A 340 6.82 -6.55 14.92
C GLY A 340 6.40 -7.02 13.52
N HIS A 341 6.52 -6.16 12.51
CA HIS A 341 6.23 -6.50 11.13
C HIS A 341 6.93 -7.82 10.71
N PRO A 342 6.20 -8.79 10.14
CA PRO A 342 6.75 -10.09 9.73
C PRO A 342 7.81 -9.95 8.64
N THR A 343 8.57 -11.03 8.42
CA THR A 343 9.51 -11.15 7.30
C THR A 343 8.90 -11.67 6.00
N LYS A 344 7.58 -11.92 6.01
CA LYS A 344 6.81 -12.49 4.91
C LYS A 344 6.14 -11.39 4.10
N MET A 345 5.90 -11.66 2.83
CA MET A 345 5.14 -10.82 1.92
C MET A 345 3.66 -10.85 2.29
N ARG A 346 3.21 -9.94 3.16
CA ARG A 346 1.79 -9.83 3.51
C ARG A 346 1.45 -8.42 3.96
N ASN A 347 0.18 -8.06 3.89
CA ASN A 347 -0.30 -6.86 4.55
C ASN A 347 -0.25 -7.00 6.07
N HIS A 348 0.49 -6.11 6.71
CA HIS A 348 0.59 -5.93 8.15
C HIS A 348 0.41 -4.44 8.52
N LEU A 349 -0.75 -3.94 8.10
CA LEU A 349 -1.27 -2.61 8.40
C LEU A 349 -2.05 -2.59 9.71
#